data_AF-A0A538KF62-F1
#
_entry.id   AF-A0A538KF62-F1
#
_cell.length_a   1.000
_cell.length_b   1.000
_cell.length_c   1.000
_cell.angle_alpha   90.00
_cell.angle_beta   90.00
_cell.angle_gamma   90.00
#
_symmetry.space_group_name_H-M   'P 1'
#
loop_
_entity.id
_entity.type
_entity.pdbx_description
1 polymer ?
#
loop_
_entity_poly.entity_id
_entity_poly.type
_entity_poly.pdbx_seq_one_letter_code
_entity_poly.pdbx_strand_id
1 'polypeptide(L)' 'SEWTDPAATDENVAWARETYAALEPHLAPLRYVNYLDEDDVGNAVRAAYGPNYERLRQLKRRYDPENIFRLNTNIDPA' A
#
# COMPACT_ATOMS: atom_id res chain seq x y z
N SER A 1 -11.76 12.56 2.56
CA SER A 1 -12.17 13.86 2.02
C SER A 1 -12.43 13.67 0.55
N GLU A 2 -13.58 14.13 0.04
CA GLU A 2 -13.84 14.15 -1.40
C GLU A 2 -14.21 15.59 -1.78
N TRP A 3 -13.63 16.09 -2.87
CA TRP A 3 -13.88 17.42 -3.40
C TRP A 3 -14.48 17.31 -4.79
N THR A 4 -15.38 18.26 -5.12
CA THR A 4 -16.14 18.24 -6.38
C THR A 4 -15.52 19.08 -7.48
N ASP A 5 -14.65 20.04 -7.15
CA ASP A 5 -13.91 20.87 -8.11
C ASP A 5 -12.56 20.21 -8.44
N PRO A 6 -12.33 19.74 -9.69
CA PRO A 6 -11.06 19.15 -10.08
C PRO A 6 -9.85 20.06 -9.88
N ALA A 7 -10.02 21.39 -9.91
CA ALA A 7 -8.94 22.34 -9.69
C ALA A 7 -8.39 22.30 -8.25
N ALA A 8 -9.15 21.77 -7.30
CA ALA A 8 -8.73 21.63 -5.90
C ALA A 8 -7.88 20.36 -5.65
N THR A 9 -7.61 19.55 -6.68
CA THR A 9 -6.92 18.25 -6.54
C THR A 9 -5.53 18.40 -5.93
N ASP A 10 -4.70 19.27 -6.49
CA ASP A 10 -3.30 19.42 -6.05
C ASP A 10 -3.22 19.92 -4.60
N GLU A 11 -4.07 20.87 -4.23
CA GLU A 11 -4.15 21.40 -2.87
C GLU A 11 -4.55 20.32 -1.86
N ASN A 12 -5.61 19.56 -2.16
CA ASN A 12 -6.08 18.53 -1.23
C ASN A 12 -5.10 17.34 -1.12
N VAL A 13 -4.45 16.95 -2.22
CA VAL A 13 -3.41 15.92 -2.20
C VAL A 13 -2.22 16.38 -1.37
N ALA A 14 -1.79 17.64 -1.52
CA ALA A 14 -0.71 18.21 -0.70
C ALA A 14 -1.07 18.20 0.78
N TRP A 15 -2.27 18.69 1.13
CA TRP A 15 -2.76 18.70 2.51
C TRP A 15 -2.78 17.29 3.14
N ALA A 16 -3.26 16.28 2.40
CA ALA A 16 -3.32 14.91 2.89
C ALA A 16 -1.91 14.33 3.15
N ARG A 17 -0.97 14.54 2.22
CA ARG A 17 0.42 14.09 2.35
C ARG A 17 1.15 14.78 3.50
N GLU A 18 1.00 16.09 3.65
CA GLU A 18 1.60 16.86 4.74
C GLU A 18 1.05 16.44 6.10
N THR A 19 -0.28 16.24 6.19
CA THR A 19 -0.92 15.76 7.41
C THR A 19 -0.43 14.37 7.80
N TYR A 20 -0.30 13.46 6.83
CA TYR A 20 0.24 12.12 7.06
C TYR A 20 1.69 12.19 7.59
N ALA A 21 2.55 12.99 6.95
CA ALA A 21 3.95 13.16 7.35
C ALA A 21 4.08 13.73 8.77
N ALA A 22 3.22 14.67 9.15
CA ALA A 22 3.20 15.22 10.51
C ALA A 22 2.78 14.19 11.57
N LEU A 23 1.93 13.23 11.20
CA LEU A 23 1.45 12.18 12.09
C LEU A 23 2.37 10.96 12.15
N GLU A 24 3.16 10.68 11.10
CA GLU A 24 4.01 9.49 10.96
C GLU A 24 4.78 9.09 12.24
N PRO A 25 5.44 10.01 12.99
CA PRO A 25 6.19 9.64 14.20
C PRO A 25 5.32 9.07 15.33
N HIS A 26 4.01 9.27 15.27
CA HIS A 26 3.03 8.84 16.27
C HIS A 26 2.24 7.59 15.84
N LEU A 27 2.43 7.12 14.61
CA LEU A 27 1.69 5.99 14.06
C LEU A 27 2.37 4.66 14.39
N ALA A 28 1.57 3.59 14.48
CA ALA A 28 2.10 2.24 14.50
C ALA A 28 2.70 1.90 13.12
N PRO A 29 3.73 1.03 13.05
CA PRO A 29 4.37 0.63 11.80
C PRO A 29 3.50 -0.30 10.93
N LEU A 30 2.25 -0.54 11.33
CA LEU A 30 1.31 -1.42 10.64
C LEU A 30 0.54 -0.64 9.57
N ARG A 31 0.39 -1.24 8.40
CA ARG A 31 -0.48 -0.74 7.33
C ARG A 31 -1.62 -1.70 7.09
N TYR A 32 -2.78 -1.18 6.72
CA TYR A 32 -3.91 -2.01 6.33
C TYR A 32 -3.95 -2.14 4.82
N VAL A 33 -3.93 -3.38 4.31
CA VAL A 33 -3.77 -3.67 2.89
C VAL A 33 -4.79 -2.98 1.98
N ASN A 34 -6.02 -2.78 2.46
CA ASN A 34 -7.08 -2.14 1.67
C ASN A 34 -6.95 -0.61 1.56
N TYR A 35 -5.96 0.00 2.23
CA TYR A 35 -5.63 1.42 2.15
C TYR A 35 -4.21 1.67 1.62
N LEU A 36 -3.60 0.67 0.97
CA LEU A 36 -2.34 0.87 0.25
C LEU A 36 -2.65 1.44 -1.13
N ASP A 37 -1.97 2.52 -1.50
CA ASP A 37 -2.06 3.14 -2.82
C ASP A 37 -0.87 2.77 -3.73
N GLU A 38 -0.84 3.29 -4.95
CA GLU A 38 0.28 3.11 -5.87
C GLU A 38 1.56 3.84 -5.41
N ASP A 39 1.47 4.83 -4.51
CA ASP A 39 2.61 5.56 -3.96
C ASP A 39 3.30 4.77 -2.82
N ASP A 40 2.58 3.82 -2.20
CA ASP A 40 3.05 2.87 -1.19
C ASP A 40 3.90 1.72 -1.78
N VAL A 41 4.82 2.04 -2.70
CA VAL A 41 5.64 1.01 -3.38
C VAL A 41 6.70 0.42 -2.45
N GLY A 42 6.86 -0.91 -2.47
CA GLY A 42 7.95 -1.61 -1.79
C GLY A 42 7.58 -2.17 -0.41
N ASN A 43 8.18 -1.66 0.66
CA ASN A 43 8.12 -2.26 2.01
C ASN A 43 6.71 -2.20 2.64
N ALA A 44 5.76 -1.45 2.06
CA ALA A 44 4.40 -1.29 2.56
C ALA A 44 3.58 -2.60 2.50
N VAL A 45 3.73 -3.39 1.43
CA VAL A 45 3.07 -4.70 1.30
C VAL A 45 3.58 -5.68 2.35
N ARG A 46 4.91 -5.70 2.55
CA ARG A 46 5.54 -6.53 3.59
C ARG A 46 5.13 -6.09 4.99
N ALA A 47 5.04 -4.79 5.24
CA ALA A 47 4.56 -4.24 6.51
C ALA A 47 3.08 -4.59 6.78
N ALA A 48 2.23 -4.58 5.75
CA ALA A 48 0.81 -4.91 5.88
C ALA A 48 0.55 -6.37 6.26
N TYR A 49 1.34 -7.30 5.72
CA TYR A 49 1.22 -8.73 6.05
C TYR A 49 2.12 -9.16 7.20
N GLY A 50 3.15 -8.38 7.52
CA GLY A 50 4.10 -8.64 8.60
C GLY A 50 4.67 -10.07 8.55
N PRO A 51 4.61 -10.83 9.65
CA PRO A 51 5.11 -12.21 9.70
C PRO A 51 4.48 -13.17 8.67
N ASN A 52 3.27 -12.86 8.17
CA ASN A 52 2.57 -13.73 7.22
C ASN A 52 3.10 -13.61 5.79
N TYR A 53 3.90 -12.58 5.49
CA TYR A 53 4.36 -12.29 4.13
C TYR A 53 5.06 -13.49 3.47
N GLU A 54 5.98 -14.17 4.17
CA GLU A 54 6.71 -15.30 3.59
C GLU A 54 5.81 -16.50 3.29
N ARG A 55 4.80 -16.77 4.13
CA ARG A 55 3.81 -17.82 3.87
C ARG A 55 2.96 -17.48 2.65
N LEU A 56 2.54 -16.22 2.52
CA LEU A 56 1.77 -15.77 1.37
C LEU A 56 2.60 -15.81 0.08
N ARG A 57 3.89 -15.46 0.11
CA ARG A 57 4.80 -15.60 -1.02
C ARG A 57 4.98 -17.06 -1.45
N GLN A 58 5.04 -18.00 -0.52
CA GLN A 58 5.03 -19.44 -0.84
C GLN A 58 3.72 -19.87 -1.53
N LEU A 59 2.57 -19.39 -1.05
CA LEU A 59 1.28 -19.67 -1.68
C LEU A 59 1.18 -19.04 -3.08
N LYS A 60 1.64 -17.80 -3.25
CA LYS A 60 1.73 -17.12 -4.54
C LYS A 60 2.57 -17.93 -5.53
N ARG A 61 3.77 -18.39 -5.14
CA ARG A 61 4.58 -19.28 -5.99
C ARG A 61 3.88 -20.58 -6.38
N ARG A 62 3.04 -21.13 -5.50
CA ARG A 62 2.29 -22.37 -5.76
C ARG A 62 1.12 -22.17 -6.71
N TYR A 63 0.39 -21.07 -6.57
CA TYR A 63 -0.90 -20.86 -7.24
C TYR A 63 -0.86 -19.85 -8.39
N ASP A 64 0.13 -18.98 -8.43
CA ASP A 64 0.35 -17.97 -9.47
C ASP A 64 1.86 -17.76 -9.74
N PRO A 65 2.57 -18.81 -10.20
CA PRO A 65 4.02 -18.75 -10.44
C PRO A 65 4.41 -17.75 -11.54
N GLU A 66 3.51 -17.46 -12.48
CA GLU A 66 3.71 -16.53 -13.59
C GLU A 66 3.32 -15.09 -13.22
N ASN A 67 2.89 -14.87 -11.97
CA ASN A 67 2.47 -13.58 -11.43
C ASN A 67 1.40 -12.89 -12.31
N ILE A 68 0.40 -13.65 -12.77
CA ILE A 68 -0.71 -13.17 -13.58
C ILE A 68 -1.55 -12.17 -12.79
N PHE A 69 -1.82 -12.44 -11.51
CA PHE A 69 -2.62 -11.60 -10.64
C PHE A 69 -1.77 -10.57 -9.89
N ARG A 70 -1.41 -9.47 -10.56
CA ARG A 70 -0.42 -8.50 -10.06
C ARG A 70 -0.85 -7.03 -10.02
N LEU A 71 -2.09 -6.73 -10.39
CA LEU A 71 -2.57 -5.34 -10.55
C LEU A 71 -2.90 -4.64 -9.22
N ASN A 72 -3.13 -5.40 -8.15
CA ASN A 72 -3.38 -4.85 -6.82
C ASN A 72 -2.08 -4.85 -6.00
N THR A 73 -2.18 -4.72 -4.67
CA THR A 73 -1.07 -4.93 -3.73
C THR A 73 -0.39 -6.29 -3.95
N ASN A 74 0.60 -6.32 -4.85
CA ASN A 74 1.16 -7.56 -5.34
C ASN A 74 2.17 -8.13 -4.35
N ILE A 75 2.12 -9.46 -4.14
CA ILE A 75 3.19 -10.20 -3.48
C ILE A 75 4.04 -10.81 -4.59
N ASP A 76 5.29 -10.38 -4.68
CA ASP A 76 6.22 -10.93 -5.66
C ASP A 76 6.53 -12.40 -5.33
N PRO A 77 6.26 -13.36 -6.25
CA PRO A 77 6.66 -14.74 -6.05
C PRO A 77 8.18 -14.95 -6.06
N ALA A 78 8.96 -14.09 -6.73
CA ALA A 78 10.41 -14.18 -6.85
C ALA A 78 11.13 -13.85 -5.54
#